data_AF-G4YFU6-F1
#
_entry.id   AF-G4YFU6-F1
#
_cell.length_a   1.000
_cell.length_b   1.000
_cell.length_c   1.000
_cell.angle_alpha   90.00
_cell.angle_beta   90.00
_cell.angle_gamma   90.00
#
_symmetry.space_group_name_H-M   'P 1'
#
loop_
_entity.id
_entity.type
_entity.pdbx_description
1 polymer ?
#
loop_
_entity_poly.entity_id
_entity_poly.type
_entity_poly.pdbx_seq_one_letter_code
_entity_poly.pdbx_strand_id
1 'polypeptide(L)'
;FPVDVWNVYGMDLGVVSRTNNPMERFNRELNAGIAAPHPSIPAFVSTIDTLSRRYVQLLGDISNRRAVAPAHGEIELPVAVDL
;
A
#
# COMPACT_ATOMS: atom_id res chain seq x y z
N PHE A 1 -20.69 -10.24 14.58
CA PHE A 1 -19.51 -9.84 15.36
C PHE A 1 -19.95 -8.80 16.39
N PRO A 2 -19.61 -8.96 17.67
CA PRO A 2 -20.08 -8.05 18.73
C PRO A 2 -19.45 -6.66 18.59
N VAL A 3 -20.19 -5.62 18.97
CA VAL A 3 -19.78 -4.20 18.82
C VAL A 3 -18.50 -3.85 19.62
N ASP A 4 -18.19 -4.65 20.65
CA ASP A 4 -17.06 -4.44 21.54
C ASP A 4 -15.69 -4.61 20.85
N VAL A 5 -15.60 -5.39 19.77
CA VAL A 5 -14.35 -5.54 18.99
C VAL A 5 -14.05 -4.34 18.09
N TRP A 6 -14.99 -3.39 17.98
CA TRP A 6 -14.85 -2.18 17.16
C TRP A 6 -14.65 -0.92 18.00
N ASN A 7 -14.82 -0.98 19.32
CA ASN A 7 -14.75 0.21 20.16
C ASN A 7 -13.31 0.46 20.65
N VAL A 8 -12.62 1.37 19.98
CA VAL A 8 -11.21 1.75 20.26
C VAL A 8 -11.11 2.88 21.31
N TYR A 9 -12.21 3.18 22.01
CA TYR A 9 -12.26 4.30 22.95
C TYR A 9 -11.43 3.98 24.22
N GLY A 10 -10.33 4.72 24.42
CA GLY A 10 -9.49 4.65 25.61
C GLY A 10 -8.19 3.85 25.47
N MET A 11 -7.89 3.29 24.29
CA MET A 11 -6.61 2.61 24.07
C MET A 11 -5.56 3.60 23.57
N ASP A 12 -4.56 3.91 24.42
CA ASP A 12 -3.32 4.58 23.99
C ASP A 12 -2.49 3.59 23.18
N LEU A 13 -2.88 3.46 21.91
CA LEU A 13 -2.08 2.77 20.94
C LEU A 13 -1.32 3.87 20.20
N GLY A 14 0.00 3.87 20.33
CA GLY A 14 0.90 4.37 19.30
C GLY A 14 0.75 3.59 17.98
N VAL A 15 -0.47 3.20 17.61
CA VAL A 15 -0.87 2.62 16.34
C VAL A 15 -0.80 3.73 15.32
N VAL A 16 0.40 3.98 14.83
CA VAL A 16 0.53 4.54 13.50
C VAL A 16 -0.05 3.47 12.59
N SER A 17 -1.29 3.66 12.16
CA SER A 17 -1.92 2.88 11.08
C SER A 17 -1.09 3.05 9.82
N ARG A 18 0.03 2.33 9.74
CA ARG A 18 0.86 2.23 8.56
C ARG A 18 0.19 1.16 7.72
N THR A 19 -0.93 1.52 7.10
CA THR A 19 -1.71 0.62 6.28
C THR A 19 -0.76 -0.04 5.27
N ASN A 20 -0.49 -1.35 5.44
CA ASN A 20 0.26 -2.15 4.47
C ASN A 20 -0.60 -2.43 3.22
N ASN A 21 -1.60 -1.58 2.97
CA ASN A 21 -2.58 -1.78 1.92
C ASN A 21 -1.94 -1.38 0.58
N PRO A 22 -1.85 -2.31 -0.38
CA PRO A 22 -1.24 -2.05 -1.68
C PRO A 22 -1.91 -0.87 -2.42
N MET A 23 -3.20 -0.65 -2.21
CA MET A 23 -3.93 0.47 -2.81
C MET A 23 -3.48 1.83 -2.24
N GLU A 24 -3.23 1.92 -0.94
CA GLU A 24 -2.74 3.17 -0.33
C GLU A 24 -1.30 3.45 -0.77
N ARG A 25 -0.46 2.41 -0.85
CA ARG A 25 0.89 2.52 -1.42
C ARG A 25 0.84 3.02 -2.86
N PHE A 26 -0.01 2.44 -3.71
CA PHE A 26 -0.19 2.89 -5.09
C PHE A 26 -0.64 4.35 -5.16
N ASN A 27 -1.61 4.75 -4.33
CA ASN A 27 -2.05 6.15 -4.27
C ASN A 27 -0.90 7.10 -3.87
N ARG A 28 -0.01 6.71 -2.97
CA ARG A 28 1.17 7.52 -2.62
C ARG A 28 2.17 7.61 -3.77
N GLU A 29 2.46 6.49 -4.44
CA GLU A 29 3.36 6.46 -5.60
C GLU A 29 2.79 7.29 -6.77
N LEU A 30 1.48 7.21 -7.00
CA LEU A 30 0.78 8.01 -7.99
C LEU A 30 0.86 9.51 -7.67
N ASN A 31 0.54 9.90 -6.43
CA ASN A 31 0.61 11.29 -5.99
C ASN A 31 2.05 11.85 -6.04
N ALA A 32 3.06 11.03 -5.75
CA ALA A 32 4.46 11.42 -5.87
C ALA A 32 4.92 11.59 -7.33
N GLY A 33 4.35 10.83 -8.27
CA GLY A 33 4.65 10.92 -9.69
C GLY A 33 3.93 12.05 -10.43
N ILE A 34 2.90 12.65 -9.82
CA ILE A 34 2.15 13.77 -10.38
C ILE A 34 2.80 15.09 -9.91
N ALA A 35 3.43 15.81 -10.82
CA ALA A 35 4.18 17.03 -10.49
C ALA A 35 3.30 18.26 -10.21
N ALA A 36 2.03 18.25 -10.63
CA ALA A 36 1.11 19.38 -10.48
C ALA A 36 -0.21 18.92 -9.84
N PRO A 37 -0.83 19.72 -8.96
CA PRO A 37 -2.09 19.35 -8.30
C PRO A 37 -3.24 19.07 -9.28
N HIS A 38 -3.18 19.65 -10.49
CA HIS A 38 -4.16 19.44 -11.56
C HIS A 38 -3.44 19.17 -12.88
N PRO A 39 -2.94 17.94 -13.10
CA PRO A 39 -2.34 17.59 -14.38
C PRO A 39 -3.41 17.53 -15.47
N SER A 40 -3.05 17.85 -16.71
CA SER A 40 -3.90 17.55 -17.86
C SER A 40 -4.15 16.05 -17.95
N ILE A 41 -5.33 15.64 -18.41
CA ILE A 41 -5.69 14.23 -18.65
C ILE A 41 -4.58 13.42 -19.35
N PRO A 42 -3.94 13.88 -20.46
CA PRO A 42 -2.85 13.13 -21.08
C PRO A 42 -1.65 12.94 -20.16
N ALA A 43 -1.28 13.94 -19.35
CA ALA A 43 -0.19 13.82 -18.40
C ALA A 43 -0.52 12.83 -17.27
N PHE A 44 -1.76 12.89 -16.76
CA PHE A 44 -2.26 11.95 -15.76
C PHE A 44 -2.21 10.50 -16.26
N VAL A 45 -2.74 10.24 -17.46
CA VAL A 45 -2.73 8.90 -18.08
C VAL A 45 -1.29 8.43 -18.33
N SER A 46 -0.39 9.32 -18.78
CA SER A 46 1.01 8.99 -19.02
C SER A 46 1.76 8.59 -17.74
N THR A 47 1.47 9.23 -16.60
CA THR A 47 2.04 8.85 -15.30
C THR A 47 1.58 7.44 -14.89
N ILE A 48 0.28 7.13 -15.07
CA ILE A 48 -0.26 5.80 -14.76
C ILE A 48 0.36 4.73 -15.65
N ASP A 49 0.48 4.96 -16.97
CA ASP A 49 1.12 4.03 -17.91
C ASP A 49 2.58 3.76 -17.50
N THR A 50 3.33 4.81 -17.15
CA THR A 50 4.73 4.68 -16.71
C THR A 50 4.86 3.83 -15.44
N LEU A 51 4.04 4.09 -14.43
CA LEU A 51 4.02 3.32 -13.18
C LEU A 51 3.64 1.86 -13.43
N SER A 52 2.64 1.62 -14.28
CA SER A 52 2.16 0.28 -14.62
C SER A 52 3.22 -0.55 -15.35
N ARG A 53 3.92 0.05 -16.33
CA ARG A 53 5.02 -0.61 -17.04
C ARG A 53 6.14 -1.02 -16.09
N ARG A 54 6.56 -0.10 -15.21
CA ARG A 54 7.59 -0.37 -14.21
C ARG A 54 7.19 -1.52 -13.29
N TYR A 55 5.92 -1.57 -12.89
CA TYR A 55 5.41 -2.64 -12.03
C TYR A 55 5.44 -4.01 -12.73
N VAL A 56 4.98 -4.09 -13.98
CA VAL A 56 5.02 -5.33 -14.78
C VAL A 56 6.47 -5.80 -15.00
N GLN A 57 7.39 -4.86 -15.27
CA GLN A 57 8.81 -5.15 -15.38
C GLN A 57 9.36 -5.73 -14.07
N LEU A 58 9.06 -5.11 -12.92
CA LEU A 58 9.46 -5.60 -11.61
C LEU A 58 8.96 -7.03 -11.34
N LEU A 59 7.71 -7.34 -11.68
CA LEU A 59 7.18 -8.71 -11.55
C LEU A 59 7.93 -9.70 -12.44
N GLY A 60 8.24 -9.29 -13.67
CA GLY A 60 9.09 -10.05 -14.57
C GLY A 60 10.49 -10.29 -14.00
N ASP A 61 11.13 -9.26 -13.46
CA ASP A 61 12.46 -9.36 -12.85
C ASP A 61 12.46 -10.24 -11.60
N ILE A 62 11.42 -10.16 -10.76
CA ILE A 62 11.25 -11.06 -9.61
C ILE A 62 11.10 -12.51 -10.08
N SER A 63 10.25 -12.76 -11.08
CA SER A 63 10.05 -14.09 -11.65
C SER A 63 11.34 -14.67 -12.24
N ASN A 64 12.15 -13.84 -12.89
CA ASN A 64 13.43 -14.22 -13.46
C ASN A 64 14.60 -14.16 -12.46
N ARG A 65 14.33 -13.97 -11.16
CA ARG A 65 15.32 -13.85 -10.07
C ARG A 65 16.38 -12.74 -10.28
N ARG A 66 16.03 -11.72 -11.07
CA ARG A 66 16.84 -10.51 -11.29
C ARG A 66 16.57 -9.43 -10.24
N ALA A 67 15.44 -9.52 -9.55
CA ALA A 67 15.06 -8.68 -8.42
C ALA A 67 14.53 -9.52 -7.26
N VAL A 68 14.63 -8.98 -6.05
CA VAL A 68 14.03 -9.56 -4.84
C VAL A 68 12.72 -8.84 -4.58
N ALA A 69 11.67 -9.61 -4.26
CA ALA A 69 10.39 -9.02 -3.87
C ALA A 69 10.61 -8.13 -2.63
N PRO A 70 10.01 -6.93 -2.58
CA PRO A 70 10.12 -6.07 -1.41
C PRO A 70 9.64 -6.83 -0.16
N ALA A 71 10.34 -6.69 0.95
CA ALA A 71 9.93 -7.31 2.21
C ALA A 71 8.56 -6.76 2.61
N HIS A 72 7.56 -7.65 2.65
CA HIS A 72 6.26 -7.34 3.23
C HIS A 72 6.44 -7.39 4.75
N GLY A 73 5.99 -6.36 5.45
CA GLY A 73 5.94 -6.40 6.91
C GLY A 73 5.12 -7.60 7.36
N GLU A 74 5.55 -8.28 8.42
CA GLU A 74 4.81 -9.40 8.97
C GLU A 74 3.40 -8.94 9.32
N ILE A 75 2.40 -9.70 8.84
CA ILE A 75 1.02 -9.46 9.20
C ILE A 75 0.89 -9.92 10.66
N GLU A 76 0.88 -8.97 11.59
CA GLU A 76 0.58 -9.26 12.99
C GLU A 76 -0.90 -9.63 13.10
N LEU A 77 -1.17 -10.95 13.07
CA LEU A 77 -2.50 -11.47 13.32
C LEU A 77 -2.84 -11.23 14.80
N PRO A 78 -4.02 -10.70 15.13
CA PRO A 78 -4.42 -10.54 16.52
C PRO A 78 -4.42 -11.93 17.19
N VAL A 79 -3.69 -12.06 18.29
CA VAL A 79 -3.73 -13.27 19.12
C VAL A 79 -5.16 -13.45 19.64
N ALA A 80 -5.69 -14.67 19.52
CA ALA A 80 -6.99 -14.99 20.08
C ALA A 80 -6.94 -14.78 21.61
N VAL A 81 -7.79 -13.89 22.11
CA VAL A 81 -8.02 -13.74 23.54
C VAL A 81 -8.81 -14.95 24.02
N ASP A 82 -8.26 -15.71 24.97
CA ASP A 82 -8.98 -16.79 25.64
C ASP A 82 -10.01 -16.16 26.58
N LEU A 83 -11.29 -16.50 26.38
CA LEU A 83 -12.45 -15.96 27.12
C LEU A 83 -12.71 -16.74 28.41
#